data_AF-A0AAV3SKA6-F1
#
_entry.id   AF-A0AAV3SKA6-F1
#
_cell.length_a   1.000
_cell.length_b   1.000
_cell.length_c   1.000
_cell.angle_alpha   90.00
_cell.angle_beta   90.00
_cell.angle_gamma   90.00
#
_symmetry.space_group_name_H-M   'P 1'
#
loop_
_entity.id
_entity.type
_entity.pdbx_description
1 polymer ?
#
loop_
_entity_poly.entity_id
_entity_poly.type
_entity_poly.pdbx_seq_one_letter_code
_entity_poly.pdbx_strand_id
1 'polypeptide(L)' 'MVITEQGHRTGDLATRDEGGYFFFEGRADDIIIPSSYRIGPFEVEDALVDHEAVTEAAAVASLHDERGTVVKA' A
#
# COMPACT_ATOMS: atom_id res chain seq x y z
N MET A 1 -0.14 12.65 -1.50
CA MET A 1 0.29 14.03 -1.62
C MET A 1 -0.85 14.80 -2.25
N VAL A 2 -1.39 15.82 -1.59
CA VAL A 2 -2.53 16.59 -2.14
C VAL A 2 -2.02 17.77 -2.95
N ILE A 3 -2.36 17.84 -4.23
CA ILE A 3 -2.25 19.07 -5.02
C ILE A 3 -3.55 19.25 -5.83
N THR A 4 -4.58 19.80 -5.19
CA THR A 4 -5.62 20.58 -5.88
C THR A 4 -5.98 21.77 -5.01
N GLU A 5 -6.37 22.89 -5.63
CA GLU A 5 -6.70 24.15 -4.94
C GLU A 5 -7.90 24.04 -3.97
N GLN A 6 -8.59 22.90 -3.97
CA GLN A 6 -9.75 22.59 -3.10
C GLN A 6 -9.53 21.36 -2.19
N GLY A 7 -8.31 20.80 -2.16
CA GLY A 7 -7.89 19.81 -1.17
C GLY A 7 -8.46 18.40 -1.33
N HIS A 8 -7.91 17.58 -2.24
CA HIS A 8 -8.19 16.13 -2.33
C HIS A 8 -7.10 15.26 -1.71
N ARG A 9 -7.41 14.50 -0.66
CA ARG A 9 -6.45 13.60 0.02
C ARG A 9 -6.14 12.35 -0.81
N THR A 10 -5.04 12.36 -1.55
CA THR A 10 -4.68 11.22 -2.43
C THR A 10 -4.15 10.00 -1.67
N GLY A 11 -3.56 10.20 -0.49
CA GLY A 11 -2.92 9.13 0.29
C GLY A 11 -1.55 8.68 -0.23
N ASP A 12 -0.98 9.34 -1.24
CA ASP A 12 0.39 9.04 -1.71
C ASP A 12 1.48 9.68 -0.84
N LEU A 13 2.64 9.05 -0.75
CA LEU A 13 3.86 9.64 -0.20
C LEU A 13 4.75 10.11 -1.34
N ALA A 14 5.24 11.34 -1.25
CA ALA A 14 6.16 11.89 -2.23
C ALA A 14 7.04 12.98 -1.61
N THR A 15 8.27 13.06 -2.10
CA THR A 15 9.23 14.10 -1.71
C THR A 15 9.31 15.16 -2.81
N ARG A 16 9.48 16.43 -2.42
CA ARG A 16 9.68 17.56 -3.35
C ARG A 16 11.13 18.02 -3.30
N ASP A 17 11.77 18.17 -4.46
CA ASP A 17 13.12 18.73 -4.53
C ASP A 17 13.14 20.27 -4.62
N GLU A 18 14.34 20.85 -4.59
CA GLU A 18 14.56 22.30 -4.71
C GLU A 18 14.14 22.87 -6.07
N GLY A 19 14.13 22.04 -7.12
CA GLY A 19 13.65 22.38 -8.46
C GLY A 19 12.12 22.36 -8.59
N GLY A 20 11.42 21.90 -7.56
CA GLY A 20 9.97 21.81 -7.52
C GLY A 20 9.39 20.52 -8.12
N TYR A 21 10.23 19.54 -8.45
CA TYR A 21 9.81 18.21 -8.92
C TYR A 21 9.38 17.34 -7.74
N PHE A 22 8.46 16.41 -8.01
CA PHE A 22 7.96 15.45 -7.04
C PHE A 22 8.44 14.04 -7.36
N PHE A 23 8.95 13.35 -6.34
CA PHE A 23 9.41 11.97 -6.40
C PHE A 23 8.44 11.10 -5.61
N PHE A 24 7.81 10.15 -6.29
CA PHE A 24 6.86 9.23 -5.66
C PHE A 24 7.60 8.19 -4.83
N GLU A 25 7.23 8.08 -3.55
CA GLU A 25 7.87 7.17 -2.58
C GLU A 25 6.96 6.01 -2.16
N GLY A 26 5.66 6.10 -2.49
CA GLY A 26 4.71 5.03 -2.22
C GLY A 26 3.39 5.55 -1.69
N ARG A 27 2.81 4.78 -0.77
CA ARG A 27 1.52 5.06 -0.14
C ARG A 27 1.73 5.45 1.32
N ALA A 28 0.94 6.40 1.78
CA ALA A 28 0.86 6.78 3.19
C ALA A 28 -0.22 5.97 3.94
N ASP A 29 -1.02 5.19 3.23
CA ASP A 29 -1.89 4.16 3.80
C ASP A 29 -1.27 2.76 3.62
N ASP A 30 -1.83 1.77 4.30
CA ASP A 30 -1.27 0.41 4.40
C ASP A 30 -1.40 -0.43 3.11
N ILE A 31 -1.58 0.20 1.94
CA ILE A 31 -1.76 -0.50 0.67
C ILE A 31 -0.46 -1.19 0.22
N ILE A 32 -0.57 -2.50 -0.04
CA ILE A 32 0.48 -3.34 -0.64
C ILE A 32 0.34 -3.26 -2.17
N ILE A 33 1.46 -3.05 -2.89
CA ILE A 33 1.47 -2.90 -4.35
C ILE A 33 2.30 -4.02 -5.01
N PRO A 34 1.76 -5.24 -5.13
CA PRO A 34 2.41 -6.28 -5.92
C PRO A 34 2.12 -6.08 -7.41
N SER A 35 3.14 -5.99 -8.26
CA SER A 35 2.96 -5.92 -9.72
C SER A 35 1.92 -4.88 -10.19
N SER A 36 1.85 -3.73 -9.52
CA SER A 36 0.89 -2.63 -9.79
C SER A 36 -0.59 -2.89 -9.43
N TYR A 37 -0.91 -4.00 -8.77
CA TYR A 37 -2.22 -4.19 -8.14
C TYR A 37 -2.26 -3.46 -6.81
N ARG A 38 -3.43 -2.97 -6.39
CA ARG A 38 -3.61 -2.30 -5.08
C ARG A 38 -4.36 -3.26 -4.18
N ILE A 39 -3.68 -3.73 -3.14
CA ILE A 39 -4.24 -4.67 -2.18
C ILE A 39 -4.19 -4.03 -0.79
N GLY A 40 -5.34 -3.88 -0.15
CA GLY A 40 -5.44 -3.50 1.24
C GLY A 40 -5.21 -4.71 2.15
N PRO A 41 -4.39 -4.62 3.21
CA PRO A 41 -4.09 -5.76 4.07
C PRO A 41 -5.36 -6.33 4.72
N PHE A 42 -6.29 -5.45 5.10
CA PHE A 42 -7.56 -5.85 5.69
C PHE A 42 -8.36 -6.83 4.82
N GLU A 43 -8.35 -6.68 3.48
CA GLU A 43 -9.11 -7.58 2.60
C GLU A 43 -8.54 -9.01 2.61
N VAL A 44 -7.23 -9.13 2.83
CA VAL A 44 -6.53 -10.41 2.93
C VAL A 44 -6.72 -11.02 4.32
N GLU A 45 -6.63 -10.19 5.36
CA GLU A 45 -6.85 -10.59 6.75
C GLU A 45 -8.27 -11.13 6.97
N ASP A 46 -9.28 -10.41 6.48
CA ASP A 46 -10.70 -10.80 6.53
C ASP A 46 -10.92 -12.14 5.83
N ALA A 47 -10.36 -12.31 4.62
CA ALA A 47 -10.44 -13.56 3.87
C ALA A 47 -9.74 -14.75 4.56
N LEU A 48 -8.70 -14.50 5.36
CA LEU A 48 -8.01 -15.55 6.11
C LEU A 48 -8.77 -15.93 7.38
N VAL A 49 -9.28 -14.93 8.12
CA VAL A 49 -10.04 -15.12 9.36
C VAL A 49 -11.39 -15.82 9.10
N ASP A 50 -11.94 -15.72 7.89
CA ASP A 50 -13.12 -16.50 7.47
C ASP A 50 -12.90 -18.04 7.53
N HIS A 51 -11.66 -18.52 7.54
CA HIS A 51 -11.35 -19.94 7.63
C HIS A 51 -11.29 -20.42 9.09
N GLU A 52 -12.08 -21.44 9.47
CA GLU A 52 -12.22 -21.91 10.87
C GLU A 52 -10.90 -22.24 11.61
N ALA A 53 -9.87 -22.63 10.87
CA ALA A 53 -8.53 -22.91 11.43
C ALA A 53 -7.69 -21.67 11.77
N VAL A 54 -8.14 -20.46 11.39
CA VAL A 54 -7.43 -19.20 11.58
C VAL A 54 -8.15 -18.39 12.66
N THR A 55 -7.45 -18.08 13.76
CA THR A 55 -8.00 -17.25 14.83
C THR A 55 -7.81 -15.75 14.55
N GLU A 56 -6.63 -15.38 14.05
CA GLU A 56 -6.25 -14.01 13.71
C GLU A 56 -5.26 -14.05 12.52
N ALA A 57 -5.23 -12.99 11.72
CA ALA A 57 -4.31 -12.83 10.60
C ALA A 57 -3.79 -11.39 10.52
N ALA A 58 -2.58 -11.21 9.97
CA ALA A 58 -2.01 -9.90 9.68
C ALA A 58 -1.29 -9.95 8.33
N ALA A 59 -1.71 -9.13 7.38
CA ALA A 59 -1.14 -9.08 6.04
C ALA A 59 -0.12 -7.95 5.93
N VAL A 60 1.08 -8.27 5.45
CA VAL A 60 2.18 -7.31 5.29
C VAL A 60 2.84 -7.43 3.92
N ALA A 61 3.51 -6.36 3.50
CA ALA A 61 4.34 -6.37 2.31
C ALA A 61 5.66 -7.12 2.57
N SER A 62 6.04 -8.01 1.67
CA SER A 62 7.37 -8.61 1.60
C SER A 62 8.04 -8.24 0.28
N LEU A 63 9.34 -7.92 0.30
CA LEU A 63 10.11 -7.62 -0.91
C LEU A 63 10.14 -8.83 -1.85
N HIS A 64 10.04 -8.57 -3.15
CA HIS A 64 10.09 -9.59 -4.20
C HIS A 64 10.74 -9.05 -5.47
N ASP A 65 11.71 -9.78 -6.00
CA ASP A 65 12.59 -9.31 -7.10
C ASP A 65 11.83 -8.85 -8.34
N GLU A 66 10.83 -9.61 -8.79
CA GLU A 66 10.09 -9.29 -10.02
C GLU A 66 8.84 -8.42 -9.80
N ARG A 67 8.28 -8.41 -8.58
CA ARG A 67 6.96 -7.83 -8.30
C ARG A 67 7.02 -6.54 -7.48
N GLY A 68 8.23 -6.13 -7.09
CA GLY A 68 8.47 -5.10 -6.09
C GLY A 68 8.14 -5.62 -4.70
N THR A 69 6.85 -5.90 -4.46
CA THR A 69 6.35 -6.53 -3.23
C THR A 69 5.40 -7.68 -3.51
N VAL A 70 5.18 -8.53 -2.51
CA VAL A 70 4.11 -9.54 -2.44
C VAL A 70 3.42 -9.47 -1.09
N VAL A 71 2.17 -9.94 -1.03
CA VAL A 71 1.46 -10.11 0.24
C VAL A 71 2.01 -11.32 0.98
N LYS A 72 2.25 -11.18 2.29
CA LYS A 72 2.58 -12.27 3.21
C LYS A 72 1.71 -12.14 4.45
N ALA A 73 1.16 -13.26 4.91
CA ALA A 73 0.30 -13.36 6.08
C ALA A 73 0.56 -14.69 6.79
#